data_AF-A0A438JR26-F1
#
_entry.id   AF-A0A438JR26-F1
#
_cell.length_a   1.000
_cell.length_b   1.000
_cell.length_c   1.000
_cell.angle_alpha   90.00
_cell.angle_beta   90.00
_cell.angle_gamma   90.00
#
_symmetry.space_group_name_H-M   'P 1'
#
loop_
_entity.id
_entity.type
_entity.pdbx_description
1 polymer ?
#
loop_
_entity_poly.entity_id
_entity_poly.type
_entity_poly.pdbx_seq_one_letter_code
_entity_poly.pdbx_strand_id
1 'polypeptide(L)' 'MDVRPTVEVTGHSAHGAIPEPGSIVIARVTKVMARMASADIMCVGPKSVREKFTGIIRYFK' A
#
# COMPACT_ATOMS: atom_id res chain seq x y z
N MET A 1 -34.18 1.20 -3.51
CA MET A 1 -32.84 1.40 -2.90
C MET A 1 -32.55 0.15 -2.09
N ASP A 2 -31.79 -0.79 -2.64
CA ASP A 2 -31.35 -2.00 -1.96
C ASP A 2 -30.07 -1.66 -1.17
N VAL A 3 -30.22 -1.19 0.07
CA VAL A 3 -29.07 -1.01 0.96
C VAL A 3 -28.74 -2.37 1.53
N ARG A 4 -27.80 -3.08 0.89
CA ARG A 4 -27.24 -4.31 1.45
C ARG A 4 -26.43 -3.94 2.69
N PRO A 5 -26.70 -4.54 3.85
CA PRO A 5 -25.95 -4.25 5.06
C PRO A 5 -24.49 -4.63 4.85
N THR A 6 -23.60 -3.64 4.90
CA THR A 6 -22.16 -3.87 4.90
C THR A 6 -21.74 -4.12 6.34
N VAL A 7 -21.31 -5.34 6.65
CA VAL A 7 -20.77 -5.68 7.96
C VAL A 7 -19.30 -5.25 7.95
N GLU A 8 -19.01 -4.14 8.62
CA GLU A 8 -17.63 -3.73 8.90
C GLU A 8 -17.10 -4.58 10.04
N VAL A 9 -16.19 -5.49 9.73
CA VAL A 9 -15.51 -6.30 10.73
C VAL A 9 -14.43 -5.42 11.36
N THR A 10 -14.70 -4.87 12.55
CA THR A 10 -13.69 -4.18 13.37
C THR A 10 -12.69 -5.21 13.91
N GLY A 11 -11.79 -5.68 13.04
CA GLY A 11 -10.73 -6.61 13.40
C GLY A 11 -9.79 -6.02 14.43
N HIS A 12 -9.28 -6.88 15.31
CA HIS A 12 -8.31 -6.58 16.37
C HIS A 12 -7.23 -5.59 15.88
N SER A 13 -7.13 -4.45 16.57
CA SER A 13 -6.37 -3.24 16.24
C SER A 13 -4.85 -3.42 16.35
N ALA A 14 -4.27 -4.28 15.50
CA ALA A 14 -2.83 -4.52 15.47
C ALA A 14 -2.18 -4.40 14.07
N HIS A 15 -2.97 -4.28 12.99
CA HIS A 15 -2.44 -4.09 11.65
C HIS A 15 -1.76 -2.72 11.55
N GLY A 16 -0.57 -2.67 10.94
CA GLY A 16 0.11 -1.41 10.68
C GLY A 16 -0.67 -0.53 9.71
N ALA A 17 -0.12 0.63 9.35
CA ALA A 17 -0.75 1.44 8.30
C ALA A 17 -0.89 0.63 7.00
N ILE A 18 -2.12 0.52 6.48
CA ILE A 18 -2.40 -0.13 5.20
C ILE A 18 -2.46 0.96 4.12
N PRO A 19 -1.71 0.82 3.00
CA PRO A 19 -1.79 1.78 1.91
C PRO A 19 -3.11 1.62 1.14
N GLU A 20 -3.92 2.67 1.11
CA GLU A 20 -5.13 2.73 0.29
C GLU A 20 -4.85 3.40 -1.07
N PRO A 21 -5.68 3.15 -2.09
CA PRO A 21 -5.57 3.89 -3.36
C PRO A 21 -5.60 5.41 -3.13
N GLY A 22 -4.66 6.13 -3.77
CA GLY A 22 -4.49 7.58 -3.56
C GLY A 22 -3.62 7.96 -2.36
N SER A 23 -3.17 7.00 -1.55
CA SER A 23 -2.22 7.25 -0.47
C SER A 23 -0.86 7.69 -1.01
N ILE A 24 -0.23 8.64 -0.32
CA ILE A 24 1.17 9.00 -0.55
C ILE A 24 2.04 8.10 0.34
N VAL A 25 2.98 7.41 -0.27
CA VAL A 25 3.86 6.45 0.42
C VAL A 25 5.33 6.78 0.20
N ILE A 26 6.16 6.43 1.18
CA ILE A 26 7.61 6.36 1.02
C ILE A 26 7.96 4.91 0.72
N ALA A 27 8.65 4.69 -0.40
CA ALA A 27 9.03 3.36 -0.84
C ALA A 27 10.53 3.29 -1.18
N ARG A 28 11.16 2.16 -0.84
CA ARG A 28 12.54 1.83 -1.18
C ARG A 28 12.55 1.00 -2.46
N VAL A 29 13.18 1.50 -3.51
CA VAL A 29 13.39 0.71 -4.74
C VAL A 29 14.33 -0.46 -4.44
N THR A 30 13.90 -1.66 -4.78
CA THR A 30 14.65 -2.91 -4.53
C THR A 30 15.25 -3.49 -5.80
N LYS A 31 14.63 -3.25 -6.96
CA LYS A 31 15.12 -3.72 -8.26
C LYS A 31 14.66 -2.80 -9.37
N VAL A 32 15.56 -2.44 -10.27
CA VAL A 32 15.25 -1.70 -11.50
C VAL A 32 15.35 -2.65 -12.69
N MET A 33 14.37 -2.58 -13.58
CA MET A 33 14.31 -3.32 -14.84
C MET A 33 14.08 -2.35 -16.00
N ALA A 34 14.17 -2.83 -17.24
CA ALA A 34 14.10 -1.99 -18.43
C ALA A 34 12.83 -1.13 -18.57
N ARG A 35 11.69 -1.54 -17.99
CA ARG A 35 10.40 -0.82 -18.11
C ARG A 35 9.67 -0.59 -16.78
N MET A 36 10.23 -1.11 -15.69
CA MET A 36 9.57 -1.12 -14.38
C MET A 36 10.62 -1.14 -13.26
N ALA A 37 10.22 -0.75 -12.06
CA ALA A 37 11.00 -0.94 -10.85
C ALA A 37 10.15 -1.56 -9.74
N SER A 38 10.71 -2.50 -9.00
CA SER A 38 10.11 -3.05 -7.78
C SER A 38 10.49 -2.18 -6.58
N ALA A 39 9.56 -1.96 -5.66
CA ALA A 39 9.80 -1.19 -4.44
C ALA A 39 9.08 -1.79 -3.23
N ASP A 40 9.71 -1.71 -2.05
CA ASP A 40 9.10 -2.04 -0.77
C ASP A 40 8.55 -0.75 -0.14
N ILE A 41 7.31 -0.75 0.34
CA ILE A 41 6.73 0.40 1.06
C ILE A 41 7.28 0.41 2.49
N MET A 42 7.71 1.59 2.94
CA MET A 42 8.24 1.82 4.28
C MET A 42 7.24 2.56 5.16
N CYS A 43 6.57 3.57 4.62
CA CYS A 43 5.60 4.40 5.36
C CYS A 43 4.43 4.80 4.46
N VAL A 44 3.26 4.96 5.06
CA VAL A 44 2.07 5.57 4.46
C VAL A 44 1.83 6.91 5.14
N GLY A 45 2.08 8.01 4.44
CA GLY A 45 2.18 9.33 5.05
C GLY A 45 3.15 9.33 6.25
N PRO A 46 2.76 9.83 7.43
CA PRO A 46 3.60 9.85 8.62
C PRO A 46 3.62 8.52 9.40
N LYS A 47 2.87 7.49 8.98
CA LYS A 47 2.75 6.22 9.72
C LYS A 47 3.65 5.15 9.10
N SER A 48 4.46 4.48 9.92
CA SER A 48 5.21 3.30 9.49
C SER A 48 4.28 2.11 9.26
N VAL A 49 4.59 1.31 8.24
CA VAL A 49 3.93 0.02 8.01
C VAL A 49 4.61 -1.05 8.88
N ARG A 50 3.85 -1.99 9.43
CA ARG A 50 4.42 -3.15 10.15
C ARG A 50 4.63 -4.31 9.20
N GLU A 51 3.71 -4.47 8.26
CA GLU A 51 3.71 -5.48 7.23
C GLU A 51 4.57 -5.06 6.03
N LYS A 52 5.22 -6.03 5.39
CA LYS A 52 6.00 -5.77 4.17
C LYS A 52 5.05 -5.68 2.97
N PHE A 53 4.80 -4.47 2.50
CA PHE A 53 4.13 -4.25 1.22
C PHE A 53 5.15 -4.06 0.11
N THR A 54 4.90 -4.66 -1.05
CA THR A 54 5.73 -4.52 -2.24
C THR A 54 4.89 -4.03 -3.41
N GLY A 55 5.47 -3.19 -4.26
CA GLY A 55 4.82 -2.57 -5.40
C GLY A 55 5.73 -2.51 -6.62
N ILE A 56 5.12 -2.20 -7.77
CA ILE A 56 5.82 -2.04 -9.05
C ILE A 56 5.52 -0.64 -9.59
N ILE A 57 6.56 0.14 -9.79
CA ILE A 57 6.50 1.42 -10.49
C ILE A 57 6.67 1.13 -11.98
N ARG A 58 5.66 1.49 -12.80
CA ARG A 58 5.72 1.38 -14.25
C ARG A 58 6.10 2.72 -14.85
N TYR A 59 7.13 2.74 -15.68
CA TYR A 59 7.48 3.93 -16.44
C TYR A 59 6.81 3.82 -17.82
N PHE A 60 5.98 4.78 -18.16
CA PHE A 60 5.52 4.97 -19.53
C PHE A 60 6.53 5.85 -20.24
N LYS A 61 7.16 5.32 -21.29
CA LYS A 61 7.94 6.10 -22.24
C LYS A 61 7.01 6.66 -23.30
#